data_AF-A0A0L6VRU8-F1
#
_entry.id   AF-A0A0L6VRU8-F1
#
_cell.length_a   1.000
_cell.length_b   1.000
_cell.length_c   1.000
_cell.angle_alpha   90.00
_cell.angle_beta   90.00
_cell.angle_gamma   90.00
#
_symmetry.space_group_name_H-M   'P 1'
#
loop_
_entity.id
_entity.type
_entity.pdbx_description
1 polymer ?
#
loop_
_entity_poly.entity_id
_entity_poly.type
_entity_poly.pdbx_seq_one_letter_code
_entity_poly.pdbx_strand_id
1 'polypeptide(L)'
;MDKERAQQLATEETLRQTQALLDTTAGQQNPAPAPASNPMVFVGHIGLHSITYPKCFPTNTRKVVFAVLFMKDYAATWSQPYLDKVFNGETVVLNEFLNDFKSSFFDHNHRHCAEVALQNLHHSGTVSAYTQDFNQHTHTMGWANTPLMSLYQHSLKENIQLAVVMSNI
;
A
#
# COMPACT_ATOMS: atom_id res chain seq x y z
N MET A 1 51.07 -16.99 -19.73
CA MET A 1 50.57 -17.21 -18.35
C MET A 1 49.88 -15.99 -17.75
N ASP A 2 49.94 -14.80 -18.38
CA ASP A 2 49.46 -13.56 -17.75
C ASP A 2 47.97 -13.23 -17.94
N LYS A 3 47.31 -13.80 -18.96
CA LYS A 3 45.91 -13.50 -19.27
C LYS A 3 44.91 -14.15 -18.30
N GLU A 4 45.23 -15.35 -17.83
CA GLU A 4 44.38 -16.11 -16.90
C GLU A 4 44.41 -15.51 -15.49
N ARG A 5 45.59 -15.02 -15.06
CA ARG A 5 45.72 -14.27 -13.80
C ARG A 5 44.96 -12.94 -13.83
N ALA A 6 44.94 -12.24 -14.96
CA ALA A 6 44.17 -11.01 -15.10
C ALA A 6 42.65 -11.27 -15.02
N GLN A 7 42.17 -12.38 -15.56
CA GLN A 7 40.75 -12.76 -15.49
C GLN A 7 40.35 -13.23 -14.07
N GLN A 8 41.21 -13.98 -13.38
CA GLN A 8 40.97 -14.33 -11.98
C GLN A 8 40.92 -13.09 -11.10
N LEU A 9 41.84 -12.15 -11.27
CA LEU A 9 41.87 -10.91 -10.50
C LEU A 9 40.60 -10.07 -10.72
N ALA A 10 40.15 -9.95 -11.97
CA ALA A 10 38.91 -9.23 -12.31
C ALA A 10 37.66 -9.92 -11.72
N THR A 11 37.66 -11.25 -11.67
CA THR A 11 36.55 -12.03 -11.10
C THR A 11 36.50 -11.90 -9.58
N GLU A 12 37.65 -11.97 -8.91
CA GLU A 12 37.76 -11.75 -7.46
C GLU A 12 37.42 -10.31 -7.07
N GLU A 13 37.83 -9.32 -7.87
CA GLU A 13 37.49 -7.92 -7.64
C GLU A 13 35.99 -7.68 -7.79
N THR A 14 35.35 -8.29 -8.81
CA THR A 14 33.89 -8.23 -8.99
C THR A 14 33.15 -8.90 -7.83
N LEU A 15 33.66 -10.03 -7.33
CA LEU A 15 33.08 -10.73 -6.18
C LEU A 15 33.22 -9.89 -4.89
N ARG A 16 34.39 -9.27 -4.68
CA ARG A 16 34.64 -8.36 -3.55
C ARG A 16 33.79 -7.10 -3.61
N GLN A 17 33.61 -6.51 -4.79
CA GLN A 17 32.75 -5.35 -4.98
C GLN A 17 31.27 -5.70 -4.74
N THR A 18 30.84 -6.89 -5.18
CA THR A 18 29.48 -7.39 -4.92
C THR A 18 29.26 -7.64 -3.43
N GLN A 19 30.24 -8.22 -2.74
CA GLN A 19 30.20 -8.43 -1.29
C GLN A 19 30.19 -7.09 -0.53
N ALA A 20 31.02 -6.13 -0.93
CA ALA A 20 31.03 -4.79 -0.35
C ALA A 20 29.69 -4.06 -0.54
N LEU A 21 29.01 -4.26 -1.67
CA LEU A 21 27.67 -3.69 -1.92
C LEU A 21 26.61 -4.28 -0.97
N LEU A 22 26.70 -5.59 -0.68
CA LEU A 22 25.82 -6.27 0.27
C LEU A 22 26.13 -5.87 1.72
N ASP A 23 27.41 -5.76 2.09
CA ASP A 23 27.84 -5.39 3.44
C ASP A 23 27.59 -3.90 3.75
N THR A 24 27.69 -3.02 2.76
CA THR A 24 27.30 -1.61 2.89
C THR A 24 25.80 -1.47 3.17
N THR A 25 25.00 -2.42 2.68
CA THR A 25 23.55 -2.49 2.97
C THR A 25 23.27 -3.06 4.38
N ALA A 26 24.18 -3.88 4.93
CA ALA A 26 24.06 -4.45 6.28
C ALA A 26 24.45 -3.48 7.41
N GLY A 27 25.27 -2.46 7.12
CA GLY A 27 25.75 -1.47 8.10
C GLY A 27 24.85 -0.24 8.29
N GLN A 28 23.95 0.05 7.35
CA GLN A 28 22.88 1.02 7.58
C GLN A 28 21.80 0.35 8.43
N GLN A 29 21.87 0.53 9.74
CA GLN A 29 20.67 0.57 10.57
C GLN A 29 19.83 1.78 10.12
N ASN A 30 19.17 1.64 8.96
CA ASN A 30 17.92 2.32 8.75
C ASN A 30 16.97 1.85 9.87
N PRO A 31 16.15 2.73 10.44
CA PRO A 31 15.12 2.30 11.37
C PRO A 31 14.37 1.17 10.67
N ALA A 32 14.25 0.03 11.36
CA ALA A 32 13.46 -1.10 10.89
C ALA A 32 12.15 -0.52 10.33
N PRO A 33 11.73 -0.87 9.10
CA PRO A 33 10.44 -0.44 8.62
C PRO A 33 9.43 -0.96 9.65
N ALA A 34 8.78 -0.01 10.31
CA ALA A 34 7.82 -0.29 11.37
C ALA A 34 6.83 -1.35 10.86
N PRO A 35 6.44 -2.31 11.71
CA PRO A 35 5.41 -3.27 11.35
C PRO A 35 4.13 -2.50 10.99
N ALA A 36 3.57 -2.82 9.83
CA ALA A 36 2.45 -2.14 9.15
C ALA A 36 2.78 -0.82 8.43
N SER A 37 3.70 -0.84 7.45
CA SER A 37 3.78 0.27 6.49
C SER A 37 2.46 0.38 5.72
N ASN A 38 1.82 1.55 5.79
CA ASN A 38 0.67 1.89 4.95
C ASN A 38 0.91 1.40 3.49
N PRO A 39 0.02 0.58 2.90
CA PRO A 39 0.20 0.05 1.55
C PRO A 39 0.47 1.15 0.50
N MET A 40 -0.02 2.38 0.73
CA MET A 40 0.22 3.53 -0.14
C MET A 40 1.68 4.02 -0.10
N VAL A 41 2.29 4.01 1.09
CA VAL A 41 3.70 4.37 1.27
C VAL A 41 4.58 3.33 0.60
N PHE A 42 4.21 2.06 0.69
CA PHE A 42 4.89 0.96 0.01
C PHE A 42 4.88 1.13 -1.52
N VAL A 43 3.72 1.42 -2.12
CA VAL A 43 3.61 1.70 -3.57
C VAL A 43 4.47 2.89 -3.99
N GLY A 44 4.47 3.97 -3.19
CA GLY A 44 5.32 5.13 -3.42
C GLY A 44 6.81 4.78 -3.40
N HIS A 45 7.23 3.91 -2.49
CA HIS A 45 8.63 3.49 -2.34
C HIS A 45 9.13 2.67 -3.54
N ILE A 46 8.30 1.76 -4.07
CA ILE A 46 8.62 1.00 -5.30
C ILE A 46 8.79 1.95 -6.49
N GLY A 47 7.87 2.91 -6.64
CA GLY A 47 7.93 3.91 -7.70
C GLY A 47 9.21 4.75 -7.60
N LEU A 48 9.54 5.21 -6.40
CA LEU A 48 10.73 5.99 -6.14
C LEU A 48 12.02 5.24 -6.48
N HIS A 49 12.20 3.99 -6.02
CA HIS A 49 13.38 3.20 -6.38
C HIS A 49 13.49 2.94 -7.88
N SER A 50 12.36 2.72 -8.55
CA SER A 50 12.33 2.50 -9.99
C SER A 50 12.82 3.72 -10.78
N ILE A 51 12.48 4.93 -10.32
CA ILE A 51 12.86 6.20 -10.97
C ILE A 51 14.29 6.59 -10.62
N THR A 52 14.70 6.40 -9.36
CA THR A 52 16.05 6.75 -8.89
C THR A 52 17.12 5.80 -9.48
N TYR A 53 16.79 4.53 -9.69
CA TYR A 53 17.72 3.50 -10.15
C TYR A 53 17.22 2.78 -11.43
N PRO A 54 17.03 3.50 -12.55
CA PRO A 54 16.41 2.94 -13.74
C PRO A 54 17.26 1.84 -14.40
N LYS A 55 18.59 1.91 -14.26
CA LYS A 55 19.52 0.87 -14.73
C LYS A 55 19.38 -0.44 -13.97
N CYS A 56 19.03 -0.38 -12.68
CA CYS A 56 18.81 -1.56 -11.85
C CYS A 56 17.42 -2.17 -12.11
N PHE A 57 16.43 -1.33 -12.43
CA PHE A 57 15.04 -1.72 -12.65
C PHE A 57 14.50 -1.41 -14.07
N PRO A 58 15.14 -1.91 -15.15
CA PRO A 58 14.73 -1.60 -16.51
C PRO A 58 13.40 -2.27 -16.93
N THR A 59 12.99 -3.34 -16.24
CA THR A 59 11.85 -4.19 -16.61
C THR A 59 10.77 -4.20 -15.53
N ASN A 60 9.51 -4.41 -15.91
CA ASN A 60 8.41 -4.64 -14.96
C ASN A 60 8.70 -5.82 -14.01
N THR A 61 9.22 -6.93 -14.54
CA THR A 61 9.63 -8.11 -13.78
C THR A 61 10.54 -7.75 -12.60
N ARG A 62 11.65 -7.03 -12.85
CA ARG A 62 12.57 -6.61 -11.78
C ARG A 62 11.92 -5.69 -10.73
N LYS A 63 10.96 -4.86 -11.12
CA LYS A 63 10.23 -3.98 -10.19
C LYS A 63 9.27 -4.79 -9.30
N VAL A 64 8.60 -5.80 -9.87
CA VAL A 64 7.73 -6.71 -9.11
C VAL A 64 8.56 -7.58 -8.16
N VAL A 65 9.66 -8.18 -8.63
CA VAL A 65 10.57 -8.95 -7.76
C VAL A 65 11.07 -8.09 -6.61
N PHE A 66 11.47 -6.84 -6.89
CA PHE A 66 11.87 -5.90 -5.84
C PHE A 66 10.76 -5.66 -4.83
N ALA A 67 9.51 -5.42 -5.27
CA ALA A 67 8.38 -5.24 -4.37
C ALA A 67 8.17 -6.46 -3.47
N VAL A 68 8.19 -7.66 -4.04
CA VAL A 68 7.95 -8.91 -3.31
C VAL A 68 9.02 -9.18 -2.24
N LEU A 69 10.28 -8.76 -2.46
CA LEU A 69 11.36 -8.92 -1.46
C LEU A 69 11.08 -8.23 -0.13
N PHE A 70 10.22 -7.20 -0.11
CA PHE A 70 9.85 -6.50 1.12
C PHE A 70 8.53 -7.01 1.73
N MET A 71 7.83 -7.93 1.07
CA MET A 71 6.58 -8.48 1.57
C MET A 71 6.83 -9.54 2.65
N LYS A 72 6.00 -9.53 3.69
CA LYS A 72 6.04 -10.48 4.80
C LYS A 72 4.66 -11.07 5.05
N ASP A 73 4.62 -12.21 5.73
CA ASP A 73 3.41 -12.85 6.22
C ASP A 73 2.37 -13.07 5.10
N TYR A 74 1.14 -12.60 5.30
CA TYR A 74 0.06 -12.70 4.33
C TYR A 74 0.42 -12.10 2.96
N ALA A 75 1.20 -11.01 2.90
CA ALA A 75 1.62 -10.40 1.64
C ALA A 75 2.64 -11.27 0.87
N ALA A 76 3.49 -12.00 1.58
CA ALA A 76 4.43 -12.94 0.96
C ALA A 76 3.69 -14.15 0.34
N THR A 77 2.66 -14.66 1.03
CA THR A 77 1.79 -15.73 0.48
C THR A 77 0.95 -15.22 -0.69
N TRP A 78 0.38 -14.02 -0.58
CA TRP A 78 -0.43 -13.40 -1.62
C TRP A 78 0.35 -13.18 -2.93
N SER A 79 1.63 -12.85 -2.84
CA SER A 79 2.48 -12.58 -4.01
C SER A 79 3.04 -13.82 -4.71
N GLN A 80 2.80 -15.03 -4.19
CA GLN A 80 3.29 -16.28 -4.78
C GLN A 80 2.95 -16.45 -6.27
N PRO A 81 1.71 -16.19 -6.75
CA PRO A 81 1.38 -16.36 -8.17
C PRO A 81 2.21 -15.44 -9.09
N TYR A 82 2.62 -14.28 -8.59
CA TYR A 82 3.48 -13.37 -9.32
C TYR A 82 4.93 -13.88 -9.38
N LEU A 83 5.44 -14.47 -8.30
CA LEU A 83 6.75 -15.12 -8.31
C LEU A 83 6.78 -16.32 -9.25
N ASP A 84 5.74 -17.15 -9.24
CA ASP A 84 5.65 -18.30 -10.14
C ASP A 84 5.70 -17.86 -11.60
N LYS A 85 4.94 -16.84 -11.98
CA LYS A 85 5.01 -16.23 -13.33
C LYS A 85 6.44 -15.78 -13.65
N VAL A 86 7.12 -15.09 -12.72
CA VAL A 86 8.51 -14.64 -12.92
C VAL A 86 9.45 -15.83 -13.13
N PHE A 87 9.34 -16.88 -12.31
CA PHE A 87 10.22 -18.06 -12.40
C PHE A 87 9.97 -18.89 -13.65
N ASN A 88 8.73 -18.91 -14.16
CA ASN A 88 8.36 -19.55 -15.42
C ASN A 88 8.74 -18.72 -16.65
N GLY A 89 9.31 -17.52 -16.47
CA GLY A 89 9.65 -16.61 -17.57
C GLY A 89 8.43 -15.95 -18.23
N GLU A 90 7.26 -16.00 -17.58
CA GLU A 90 6.06 -15.33 -18.05
C GLU A 90 6.17 -13.81 -17.87
N THR A 91 5.45 -13.08 -18.72
CA THR A 91 5.43 -11.62 -18.63
C THR A 91 4.59 -11.18 -17.44
N VAL A 92 5.19 -10.42 -16.54
CA VAL A 92 4.49 -9.78 -15.41
C VAL A 92 4.45 -8.27 -15.63
N VAL A 93 3.26 -7.69 -15.53
CA VAL A 93 3.02 -6.26 -15.70
C VAL A 93 2.95 -5.59 -14.33
N LEU A 94 3.79 -4.57 -14.10
CA LEU A 94 3.84 -3.88 -12.81
C LEU A 94 2.49 -3.25 -12.43
N ASN A 95 1.78 -2.68 -13.40
CA ASN A 95 0.49 -2.04 -13.14
C ASN A 95 -0.59 -3.04 -12.72
N GLU A 96 -0.59 -4.25 -13.28
CA GLU A 96 -1.49 -5.34 -12.87
C GLU A 96 -1.22 -5.72 -11.41
N PHE A 97 0.06 -5.98 -11.09
CA PHE A 97 0.49 -6.26 -9.72
C PHE A 97 0.08 -5.16 -8.73
N LEU A 98 0.31 -3.89 -9.07
CA LEU A 98 -0.03 -2.76 -8.19
C LEU A 98 -1.54 -2.58 -8.03
N ASN A 99 -2.34 -2.90 -9.05
CA ASN A 99 -3.79 -2.83 -8.97
C ASN A 99 -4.35 -3.94 -8.08
N ASP A 100 -3.90 -5.18 -8.27
CA ASP A 100 -4.30 -6.29 -7.42
C ASP A 100 -3.86 -6.07 -5.97
N PHE A 101 -2.64 -5.55 -5.76
CA PHE A 101 -2.15 -5.20 -4.44
C PHE A 101 -3.05 -4.17 -3.76
N LYS A 102 -3.43 -3.10 -4.46
CA LYS A 102 -4.37 -2.10 -3.92
C LYS A 102 -5.73 -2.72 -3.61
N SER A 103 -6.26 -3.57 -4.49
CA SER A 103 -7.53 -4.24 -4.24
C SER A 103 -7.48 -5.13 -2.98
N SER A 104 -6.39 -5.88 -2.80
CA SER A 104 -6.25 -6.82 -1.68
C SER A 104 -5.93 -6.15 -0.34
N PHE A 105 -5.12 -5.09 -0.33
CA PHE A 105 -4.61 -4.48 0.91
C PHE A 105 -5.19 -3.10 1.22
N PHE A 106 -5.68 -2.39 0.21
CA PHE A 106 -6.17 -1.02 0.33
C PHE A 106 -7.70 -0.98 0.35
N ASP A 107 -8.36 -1.40 -0.72
CA ASP A 107 -9.80 -1.15 -0.90
C ASP A 107 -10.67 -1.92 0.10
N HIS A 108 -10.30 -3.17 0.41
CA HIS A 108 -11.04 -3.99 1.35
C HIS A 108 -10.96 -3.45 2.78
N ASN A 109 -9.77 -3.01 3.19
CA ASN A 109 -9.53 -2.50 4.54
C ASN A 109 -10.08 -1.06 4.69
N HIS A 110 -9.98 -0.23 3.66
CA HIS A 110 -10.51 1.14 3.68
C HIS A 110 -12.04 1.18 3.77
N ARG A 111 -12.74 0.31 3.02
CA ARG A 111 -14.20 0.21 3.11
C ARG A 111 -14.64 -0.27 4.49
N HIS A 112 -14.01 -1.33 4.99
CA HIS A 112 -14.33 -1.84 6.33
C HIS A 112 -14.05 -0.80 7.42
N CYS A 113 -12.90 -0.12 7.39
CA CYS A 113 -12.58 0.95 8.32
C CYS A 113 -13.55 2.14 8.19
N ALA A 114 -13.93 2.54 6.98
CA ALA A 114 -14.90 3.62 6.75
C ALA A 114 -16.29 3.23 7.28
N GLU A 115 -16.71 1.98 7.12
CA GLU A 115 -17.96 1.46 7.66
C GLU A 115 -17.96 1.48 9.19
N VAL A 116 -16.90 0.96 9.82
CA VAL A 116 -16.74 0.98 11.28
C VAL A 116 -16.70 2.42 11.80
N ALA A 117 -16.00 3.33 11.14
CA ALA A 117 -15.95 4.73 11.53
C ALA A 117 -17.33 5.40 11.42
N LEU A 118 -18.08 5.14 10.34
CA LEU A 118 -19.42 5.68 10.14
C LEU A 118 -20.44 5.13 11.14
N GLN A 119 -20.37 3.84 11.47
CA GLN A 119 -21.26 3.22 12.46
C GLN A 119 -21.01 3.76 13.87
N ASN A 120 -19.76 4.09 14.20
CA ASN A 120 -19.38 4.62 15.51
C ASN A 120 -19.43 6.16 15.58
N LEU A 121 -19.73 6.84 14.48
CA LEU A 121 -19.75 8.30 14.44
C LEU A 121 -20.98 8.84 15.15
N HIS A 122 -20.83 9.33 16.37
CA HIS A 122 -21.87 10.02 17.11
C HIS A 122 -21.66 11.53 17.09
N HIS A 123 -22.75 12.29 16.99
CA HIS A 123 -22.69 13.74 17.06
C HIS A 123 -22.20 14.23 18.44
N SER A 124 -20.93 14.62 18.54
CA SER A 124 -20.29 15.05 19.79
C SER A 124 -20.05 16.57 19.90
N GLY A 125 -20.14 17.31 18.78
CA GLY A 125 -19.79 18.74 18.69
C GLY A 125 -20.83 19.61 18.00
N THR A 126 -20.41 20.42 17.02
CA THR A 126 -21.31 21.18 16.14
C THR A 126 -21.76 20.32 14.96
N VAL A 127 -22.94 20.62 14.41
CA VAL A 127 -23.46 19.93 13.21
C VAL A 127 -22.44 19.99 12.07
N SER A 128 -21.77 21.13 11.87
CA SER A 128 -20.77 21.29 10.81
C SER A 128 -19.57 20.37 10.97
N ALA A 129 -19.03 20.21 12.19
CA ALA A 129 -17.90 19.30 12.44
C ALA A 129 -18.33 17.85 12.21
N TYR A 130 -19.53 17.49 12.68
CA TYR A 130 -20.11 16.18 12.42
C TYR A 130 -20.31 15.91 10.92
N THR A 131 -20.85 16.86 10.16
CA THR A 131 -21.03 16.73 8.71
C THR A 131 -19.69 16.55 8.00
N GLN A 132 -18.65 17.25 8.43
CA GLN A 132 -17.31 17.12 7.86
C GLN A 132 -16.72 15.73 8.12
N ASP A 133 -16.80 15.25 9.36
CA ASP A 133 -16.31 13.91 9.73
C ASP A 133 -17.08 12.79 9.01
N PHE A 134 -18.40 12.93 8.90
CA PHE A 134 -19.23 12.00 8.14
C PHE A 134 -18.82 11.95 6.66
N ASN A 135 -18.69 13.13 6.03
CA ASN A 135 -18.35 13.24 4.61
C ASN A 135 -16.97 12.66 4.29
N GLN A 136 -15.99 12.79 5.20
CA GLN A 136 -14.66 12.20 5.05
C GLN A 136 -14.69 10.68 4.84
N HIS A 137 -15.69 9.99 5.36
CA HIS A 137 -15.83 8.54 5.24
C HIS A 137 -16.80 8.10 4.13
N THR A 138 -17.76 8.94 3.73
CA THR A 138 -18.76 8.59 2.69
C THR A 138 -18.17 8.34 1.30
N HIS A 139 -17.15 9.10 0.90
CA HIS A 139 -16.55 9.01 -0.45
C HIS A 139 -15.87 7.66 -0.73
N THR A 140 -15.51 6.93 0.32
CA THR A 140 -14.81 5.63 0.22
C THR A 140 -15.79 4.45 0.06
N MET A 141 -17.04 4.62 0.52
CA MET A 141 -18.01 3.51 0.69
C MET A 141 -18.77 3.16 -0.59
N GLY A 142 -19.00 4.13 -1.48
CA GLY A 142 -19.77 3.92 -2.72
C GLY A 142 -21.24 3.54 -2.48
N TRP A 143 -21.79 3.82 -1.30
CA TRP A 143 -23.18 3.55 -0.95
C TRP A 143 -24.15 4.50 -1.67
N ALA A 144 -25.38 4.05 -1.88
CA ALA A 144 -26.46 4.92 -2.36
C ALA A 144 -26.77 6.00 -1.31
N ASN A 145 -27.32 7.14 -1.76
CA ASN A 145 -27.64 8.27 -0.87
C ASN A 145 -28.65 7.90 0.22
N THR A 146 -29.58 6.98 -0.05
CA THR A 146 -30.64 6.59 0.90
C THR A 146 -30.10 5.97 2.19
N PRO A 147 -29.26 4.92 2.18
CA PRO A 147 -28.66 4.39 3.41
C PRO A 147 -27.74 5.40 4.10
N LEU A 148 -27.02 6.26 3.35
CA LEU A 148 -26.19 7.31 3.93
C LEU A 148 -27.02 8.36 4.68
N MET A 149 -28.15 8.80 4.12
CA MET A 149 -29.07 9.74 4.78
C MET A 149 -29.66 9.16 6.07
N SER A 150 -30.09 7.89 6.05
CA SER A 150 -30.61 7.23 7.23
C SER A 150 -29.56 7.15 8.34
N LEU A 151 -28.31 6.80 7.98
CA LEU A 151 -27.22 6.73 8.94
C LEU A 151 -26.89 8.11 9.51
N TYR A 152 -26.76 9.12 8.64
CA TYR A 152 -26.51 10.50 9.04
C TYR A 152 -27.56 11.02 10.02
N GLN A 153 -28.85 10.77 9.73
CA GLN A 153 -29.93 11.17 10.63
C GLN A 153 -29.88 10.42 11.94
N HIS A 154 -29.68 9.10 11.91
CA HIS A 154 -29.69 8.26 13.10
C HIS A 154 -28.57 8.57 14.09
N SER A 155 -27.39 9.00 13.62
CA SER A 155 -26.27 9.32 14.50
C SER A 155 -26.23 10.76 15.02
N LEU A 156 -27.18 11.61 14.62
CA LEU A 156 -27.40 12.93 15.22
C LEU A 156 -27.99 12.79 16.64
N LYS A 157 -27.71 13.77 17.50
CA LYS A 157 -28.37 13.86 18.82
C LYS A 157 -29.89 13.98 18.66
N GLU A 158 -30.62 13.35 19.58
CA GLU A 158 -32.09 13.28 19.58
C GLU A 158 -32.78 14.65 19.49
N ASN A 159 -32.25 15.66 20.18
CA ASN A 159 -32.82 17.01 20.14
C ASN A 159 -32.74 17.65 18.75
N ILE A 160 -31.73 17.30 17.95
CA ILE A 160 -31.57 17.77 16.56
C ILE A 160 -32.39 16.90 15.62
N GLN A 161 -32.46 15.59 15.85
CA GLN A 161 -33.36 14.70 15.10
C GLN A 161 -34.81 15.18 15.20
N LEU A 162 -35.27 15.49 16.42
CA LEU A 162 -36.62 16.03 16.66
C LEU A 162 -36.84 17.35 15.92
N ALA A 163 -35.88 18.27 15.96
CA ALA A 163 -35.98 19.53 15.24
C ALA A 163 -36.08 19.33 13.70
N VAL A 164 -35.31 18.40 13.14
CA VAL A 164 -35.35 18.08 11.70
C VAL A 164 -36.67 17.43 11.31
N VAL A 165 -37.19 16.49 12.11
CA VAL A 165 -38.49 15.85 11.86
C VAL A 165 -39.62 16.88 11.94
N MET A 166 -39.60 17.76 12.94
CA MET A 166 -40.62 18.79 13.11
C MET A 166 -40.56 19.89 12.04
N SER A 167 -39.39 20.13 11.43
CA SER A 167 -39.23 21.11 10.35
C SER A 167 -39.70 20.62 8.98
N ASN A 168 -39.99 19.33 8.83
CA ASN A 168 -40.42 18.71 7.57
C ASN A 168 -41.95 18.50 7.49
N ILE A 169 -42.70 18.98 8.49
CA ILE A 169 -44.17 19.01 8.57
C ILE A 169 -44.65 20.40 8.18
#